data_AF-A0A957AWI4-F1
#
_entry.id   AF-A0A957AWI4-F1
#
_cell.length_a   1.000
_cell.length_b   1.000
_cell.length_c   1.000
_cell.angle_alpha   90.00
_cell.angle_beta   90.00
_cell.angle_gamma   90.00
#
_symmetry.space_group_name_H-M   'P 1'
#
loop_
_entity.id
_entity.type
_entity.pdbx_description
1 polymer ?
#
loop_
_entity_poly.entity_id
_entity_poly.type
_entity_poly.pdbx_seq_one_letter_code
_entity_poly.pdbx_strand_id
1 'polypeptide(L)'
;MMSAREALNRLQEGNRRFVTGAGSRVLVDEGRRSELVSGQEPFAIILGCSDSRVPAEIVFDQGLGDLFVIRVAGNIVAPSQVGSVEFAADKFGTRLVVVLGHSGCGAVAATLAEL
;
A
#
# COMPACT_ATOMS: atom_id res chain seq x y z
N MET A 1 -8.18 16.40 6.07
CA MET A 1 -8.35 14.95 5.79
C MET A 1 -8.54 14.78 4.29
N MET A 2 -7.67 14.01 3.63
CA MET A 2 -7.73 13.78 2.19
C MET A 2 -8.96 12.95 1.82
N SER A 3 -9.65 13.29 0.74
CA SER A 3 -10.75 12.47 0.21
C SER A 3 -10.23 11.19 -0.44
N ALA A 4 -11.08 10.17 -0.55
CA ALA A 4 -10.71 8.92 -1.22
C ALA A 4 -10.30 9.13 -2.68
N ARG A 5 -10.89 10.13 -3.37
CA ARG A 5 -10.57 10.45 -4.76
C ARG A 5 -9.18 11.11 -4.88
N GLU A 6 -8.86 12.04 -3.99
CA GLU A 6 -7.53 12.67 -3.94
C GLU A 6 -6.44 11.64 -3.62
N ALA A 7 -6.70 10.75 -2.65
CA ALA A 7 -5.80 9.64 -2.30
C ALA A 7 -5.57 8.72 -3.51
N LEU A 8 -6.63 8.36 -4.25
CA LEU A 8 -6.51 7.52 -5.44
C LEU A 8 -5.70 8.23 -6.53
N ASN A 9 -5.95 9.51 -6.77
CA ASN A 9 -5.21 10.30 -7.76
C ASN A 9 -3.72 10.37 -7.39
N ARG A 10 -3.39 10.53 -6.10
CA ARG A 10 -2.00 10.53 -5.60
C ARG A 10 -1.31 9.20 -5.87
N LEU A 11 -1.98 8.07 -5.61
CA LEU A 11 -1.45 6.73 -5.94
C LEU A 11 -1.22 6.57 -7.44
N GLN A 12 -2.18 6.95 -8.28
CA GLN A 12 -2.07 6.83 -9.74
C GLN A 12 -0.92 7.67 -10.31
N GLU A 13 -0.74 8.88 -9.80
CA GLU A 13 0.36 9.77 -10.19
C GLU A 13 1.72 9.20 -9.76
N GLY A 14 1.81 8.65 -8.55
CA GLY A 14 3.01 7.95 -8.09
C GLY A 14 3.33 6.69 -8.91
N ASN A 15 2.32 5.88 -9.24
CA ASN A 15 2.52 4.73 -10.13
C ASN A 15 2.95 5.15 -11.53
N ARG A 16 2.42 6.27 -12.05
CA ARG A 16 2.86 6.81 -13.34
C ARG A 16 4.35 7.14 -13.32
N ARG A 17 4.87 7.75 -12.24
CA ARG A 17 6.31 8.02 -12.09
C ARG A 17 7.15 6.75 -11.97
N PHE A 18 6.65 5.74 -11.24
CA PHE A 18 7.30 4.42 -11.17
C PHE A 18 7.42 3.79 -12.56
N VAL A 19 6.33 3.75 -13.33
CA VAL A 19 6.28 3.13 -14.66
C VAL A 19 7.18 3.86 -15.67
N THR A 20 7.29 5.20 -15.59
CA THR A 20 8.13 5.99 -16.50
C THR A 20 9.59 6.10 -16.07
N GLY A 21 9.96 5.56 -14.91
CA GLY A 21 11.31 5.71 -14.35
C GLY A 21 11.61 7.12 -13.82
N ALA A 22 10.59 7.98 -13.68
CA ALA A 22 10.69 9.32 -13.13
C ALA A 22 10.46 9.38 -11.61
N GLY A 23 10.50 8.23 -10.93
CA GLY A 23 10.29 8.10 -9.49
C GLY A 23 11.28 8.91 -8.66
N SER A 24 10.85 9.36 -7.49
CA SER A 24 11.70 10.07 -6.56
C SER A 24 12.73 9.11 -5.96
N ARG A 25 14.03 9.45 -6.05
CA ARG A 25 15.08 8.71 -5.33
C ARG A 25 15.07 8.98 -3.82
N VAL A 26 14.29 9.96 -3.36
CA VAL A 26 14.22 10.42 -1.97
C VAL A 26 12.88 10.00 -1.36
N LEU A 27 12.67 8.69 -1.19
CA LEU A 27 11.51 8.14 -0.48
C LEU A 27 11.76 7.99 1.03
N VAL A 28 13.01 8.19 1.46
CA VAL A 28 13.48 8.01 2.83
C VAL A 28 14.49 9.11 3.15
N ASP A 29 13.98 10.26 3.60
CA ASP A 29 14.81 11.34 4.14
C ASP A 29 14.94 11.22 5.67
N GLU A 30 16.05 11.70 6.23
CA GLU A 30 16.30 11.66 7.68
C GLU A 30 15.34 12.58 8.45
N GLY A 31 15.00 13.74 7.89
CA GLY A 31 14.00 14.65 8.46
C GLY A 31 12.65 13.95 8.53
N ARG A 32 12.22 13.32 7.44
CA ARG A 32 10.96 12.56 7.41
C ARG A 32 10.94 11.42 8.43
N ARG A 33 12.04 10.68 8.59
CA ARG A 33 12.14 9.61 9.58
C ARG A 33 11.98 10.15 11.01
N SER A 34 12.55 11.31 11.29
CA SER A 34 12.51 11.95 12.61
C SER A 34 11.10 12.44 12.96
N GLU A 35 10.37 13.00 12.00
CA GLU A 35 8.97 13.42 12.18
C GLU A 35 8.07 12.24 12.60
N LEU A 36 8.28 11.08 11.97
CA LEU A 36 7.44 9.89 12.15
C LEU A 36 7.58 9.21 13.52
N VAL A 37 8.56 9.61 14.33
CA VAL A 37 8.68 9.15 15.73
C VAL A 37 7.46 9.59 16.56
N SER A 38 6.91 10.76 16.25
CA SER A 38 5.76 11.32 16.97
C SER A 38 4.41 10.77 16.54
N GLY A 39 4.34 10.17 15.34
CA GLY A 39 3.10 9.63 14.78
C GLY A 39 3.17 9.40 13.27
N GLN A 40 2.08 8.87 12.72
CA GLN A 40 1.92 8.62 11.29
C GLN A 40 0.53 9.05 10.83
N GLU A 41 0.43 9.46 9.56
CA GLU A 41 -0.82 9.89 8.94
C GLU A 41 -0.94 9.28 7.52
N PRO A 42 -1.12 7.95 7.41
CA PRO A 42 -1.24 7.30 6.12
C PRO A 42 -2.49 7.77 5.38
N PHE A 43 -2.32 8.15 4.10
CA PHE A 43 -3.44 8.66 3.30
C PHE A 43 -4.22 7.56 2.57
N ALA A 44 -3.66 6.35 2.48
CA ALA A 44 -4.31 5.17 1.90
C ALA A 44 -3.91 3.88 2.62
N ILE A 45 -4.85 2.93 2.67
CA ILE A 45 -4.63 1.57 3.15
C ILE A 45 -4.46 0.66 1.93
N ILE A 46 -3.39 -0.15 1.90
CA ILE A 46 -3.12 -1.09 0.81
C ILE A 46 -3.18 -2.52 1.37
N LEU A 47 -4.12 -3.33 0.89
CA LEU A 47 -4.13 -4.78 1.09
C LEU A 47 -3.55 -5.45 -0.15
N GLY A 48 -2.28 -5.86 -0.08
CA GLY A 48 -1.52 -6.38 -1.22
C GLY A 48 -0.98 -7.79 -1.02
N CYS A 49 -0.39 -8.34 -2.09
CA CYS A 49 0.27 -9.64 -2.03
C CYS A 49 1.65 -9.54 -1.35
N SER A 50 2.07 -10.59 -0.64
CA SER A 50 3.44 -10.72 -0.11
C SER A 50 4.51 -10.92 -1.19
N ASP A 51 4.14 -10.98 -2.47
CA ASP A 51 5.06 -11.11 -3.60
C ASP A 51 6.13 -10.00 -3.60
N SER A 52 7.41 -10.38 -3.59
CA SER A 52 8.54 -9.46 -3.46
C SER A 52 8.71 -8.50 -4.65
N ARG A 53 8.04 -8.77 -5.78
CA ARG A 53 8.09 -7.94 -6.99
C ARG A 53 7.12 -6.76 -6.94
N VAL A 54 6.19 -6.74 -5.97
CA VAL A 54 5.12 -5.73 -5.88
C VAL A 54 5.11 -5.01 -4.51
N PRO A 55 6.23 -4.42 -4.06
CA PRO A 55 6.23 -3.55 -2.88
C PRO A 55 5.41 -2.27 -3.15
N ALA A 56 4.37 -2.04 -2.35
CA ALA A 56 3.36 -1.02 -2.61
C ALA A 56 3.95 0.40 -2.61
N GLU A 57 4.82 0.71 -1.65
CA GLU A 57 5.49 1.99 -1.51
C GLU A 57 6.32 2.33 -2.75
N ILE A 58 7.02 1.34 -3.32
CA ILE A 58 7.84 1.53 -4.52
C ILE A 58 6.95 1.64 -5.77
N VAL A 59 6.00 0.72 -5.95
CA VAL A 59 5.11 0.70 -7.13
C VAL A 59 4.24 1.94 -7.22
N PHE A 60 3.90 2.56 -6.09
CA PHE A 60 3.18 3.82 -6.02
C PHE A 60 4.09 5.04 -5.76
N ASP A 61 5.41 4.90 -5.74
CA ASP A 61 6.36 6.00 -5.50
C ASP A 61 5.99 6.85 -4.26
N GLN A 62 5.76 6.17 -3.13
CA GLN A 62 5.42 6.75 -1.82
C GLN A 62 6.53 6.49 -0.80
N GLY A 63 6.60 7.35 0.21
CA GLY A 63 7.62 7.30 1.25
C GLY A 63 7.14 6.75 2.59
N LEU A 64 7.94 6.97 3.62
CA LEU A 64 7.61 6.54 4.98
C LEU A 64 6.36 7.27 5.52
N GLY A 65 5.46 6.51 6.13
CA GLY A 65 4.25 7.00 6.78
C GLY A 65 3.12 7.39 5.82
N ASP A 66 3.31 7.23 4.51
CA ASP A 66 2.31 7.58 3.50
C ASP A 66 1.21 6.52 3.35
N LEU A 67 1.56 5.23 3.47
CA LEU A 67 0.66 4.10 3.25
C LEU A 67 0.59 3.23 4.50
N PHE A 68 -0.61 2.74 4.82
CA PHE A 68 -0.80 1.65 5.78
C PHE A 68 -0.89 0.33 5.01
N VAL A 69 0.16 -0.49 5.09
CA VAL A 69 0.34 -1.63 4.18
C VAL A 69 0.13 -2.95 4.91
N ILE A 70 -0.82 -3.74 4.41
CA ILE A 70 -1.14 -5.09 4.87
C ILE A 70 -0.80 -6.05 3.73
N ARG A 71 0.06 -7.04 3.98
CA ARG A 71 0.49 -7.98 2.95
C ARG A 71 0.34 -9.43 3.39
N VAL A 72 -0.27 -10.23 2.52
CA VAL A 72 -0.43 -11.68 2.68
C VAL A 72 -0.35 -12.35 1.31
N ALA A 73 0.14 -13.58 1.22
CA ALA A 73 0.21 -14.29 -0.05
C ALA A 73 -1.18 -14.35 -0.71
N GLY A 74 -1.29 -13.90 -1.97
CA GLY A 74 -2.55 -13.82 -2.71
C GLY A 74 -3.52 -12.73 -2.24
N ASN A 75 -3.10 -11.80 -1.38
CA ASN A 75 -3.94 -10.74 -0.80
C ASN A 75 -5.30 -11.26 -0.30
N ILE A 76 -5.29 -12.48 0.26
CA ILE A 76 -6.45 -13.13 0.83
C ILE A 76 -6.95 -12.38 2.07
N VAL A 77 -8.25 -12.42 2.32
CA VAL A 77 -8.86 -11.73 3.46
C VAL A 77 -9.21 -12.74 4.53
N ALA A 78 -8.58 -12.62 5.70
CA ALA A 78 -9.02 -13.24 6.94
C ALA A 78 -9.41 -12.15 7.96
N PRO A 79 -10.06 -12.50 9.08
CA PRO A 79 -10.47 -11.52 10.10
C PRO A 79 -9.33 -10.61 10.59
N SER A 80 -8.08 -11.10 10.61
CA SER A 80 -6.92 -10.28 10.98
C SER A 80 -6.60 -9.19 9.95
N GLN A 81 -6.77 -9.44 8.65
CA GLN A 81 -6.62 -8.41 7.61
C GLN A 81 -7.75 -7.38 7.69
N VAL A 82 -8.99 -7.83 7.91
CA VAL A 82 -10.14 -6.93 8.09
C VAL A 82 -9.91 -6.02 9.30
N GLY A 83 -9.55 -6.58 10.45
CA GLY A 83 -9.27 -5.79 11.66
C GLY A 83 -8.10 -4.81 11.48
N SER A 84 -7.11 -5.15 10.65
CA SER A 84 -6.01 -4.22 10.31
C SER A 84 -6.50 -3.05 9.45
N VAL A 85 -7.40 -3.30 8.49
CA VAL A 85 -8.03 -2.25 7.67
C VAL A 85 -8.91 -1.34 8.54
N GLU A 86 -9.75 -1.92 9.38
CA GLU A 86 -10.63 -1.18 10.30
C GLU A 86 -9.81 -0.33 11.28
N PHE A 87 -8.75 -0.90 11.86
CA PHE A 87 -7.83 -0.15 12.72
C PHE A 87 -7.28 1.08 12.01
N ALA A 88 -6.76 0.94 10.79
CA ALA A 88 -6.19 2.07 10.07
C ALA A 88 -7.24 3.12 9.68
N ALA A 89 -8.42 2.67 9.25
CA ALA A 89 -9.52 3.55 8.90
C ALA A 89 -10.01 4.38 10.11
N ASP A 90 -10.16 3.74 11.26
CA ASP A 90 -10.60 4.40 12.50
C ASP A 90 -9.49 5.27 13.11
N LYS A 91 -8.29 4.71 13.29
CA LYS A 91 -7.19 5.36 14.00
C LYS A 91 -6.62 6.57 13.26
N PHE A 92 -6.51 6.49 11.93
CA PHE A 92 -5.86 7.52 11.11
C PHE A 92 -6.84 8.30 10.23
N GLY A 93 -8.13 7.94 10.24
CA GLY A 93 -9.14 8.58 9.39
C GLY A 93 -8.90 8.35 7.89
N THR A 94 -8.16 7.30 7.53
CA THR A 94 -7.81 6.99 6.15
C THR A 94 -9.07 6.57 5.36
N ARG A 95 -9.33 7.23 4.23
CA ARG A 95 -10.60 7.11 3.51
C ARG A 95 -10.57 6.21 2.27
N LEU A 96 -9.39 5.72 1.90
CA LEU A 96 -9.20 4.85 0.73
C LEU A 96 -8.58 3.52 1.18
N VAL A 97 -9.23 2.43 0.79
CA VAL A 97 -8.68 1.08 0.84
C VAL A 97 -8.49 0.59 -0.59
N VAL A 98 -7.29 0.11 -0.92
CA VAL A 98 -6.97 -0.50 -2.21
C VAL A 98 -6.64 -1.98 -2.00
N VAL A 99 -7.37 -2.85 -2.67
CA VAL A 99 -7.01 -4.27 -2.79
C VAL A 99 -6.11 -4.42 -4.01
N LEU A 100 -4.83 -4.73 -3.79
CA LEU A 100 -3.79 -4.74 -4.81
C LEU A 100 -3.40 -6.17 -5.19
N GLY A 101 -4.03 -6.68 -6.26
CA GLY A 101 -3.60 -7.90 -6.93
C GLY A 101 -2.42 -7.66 -7.89
N HIS A 102 -1.90 -8.74 -8.48
CA HIS A 102 -0.86 -8.66 -9.50
C HIS A 102 -0.89 -9.87 -10.44
N SER A 103 -0.28 -9.72 -11.62
CA SER A 103 -0.09 -10.81 -12.56
C SER A 103 0.94 -11.83 -12.05
N GLY A 104 0.79 -13.09 -12.47
CA GLY A 104 1.71 -14.17 -12.09
C GLY A 104 1.77 -14.45 -10.59
N CYS A 105 0.64 -14.33 -9.89
CA CYS A 105 0.54 -14.59 -8.46
C CYS A 105 0.66 -16.09 -8.14
N GLY A 106 1.67 -16.45 -7.33
CA GLY A 106 1.91 -17.84 -6.94
C GLY A 106 0.77 -18.46 -6.12
N ALA A 107 0.09 -17.67 -5.27
CA ALA A 107 -1.05 -18.16 -4.49
C ALA A 107 -2.23 -18.53 -5.40
N VAL A 108 -2.53 -17.69 -6.41
CA VAL A 108 -3.58 -17.98 -7.40
C VAL A 108 -3.21 -19.20 -8.24
N ALA A 109 -1.95 -19.30 -8.69
CA ALA A 109 -1.48 -20.44 -9.46
C ALA A 109 -1.56 -21.76 -8.66
N ALA A 110 -1.19 -21.74 -7.38
CA ALA A 110 -1.31 -22.89 -6.49
C ALA A 110 -2.78 -23.33 -6.34
N THR A 111 -3.70 -22.39 -6.12
CA THR A 111 -5.13 -22.71 -6.07
C THR A 111 -5.60 -23.39 -7.35
N LEU A 112 -5.18 -22.93 -8.53
CA LEU A 112 -5.58 -23.53 -9.81
C LEU A 112 -4.96 -24.93 -10.05
N ALA A 113 -3.79 -25.22 -9.47
CA ALA A 113 -3.13 -26.51 -9.63
C ALA A 113 -3.73 -27.60 -8.71
N GLU A 114 -4.35 -27.20 -7.61
CA GLU A 114 -4.94 -28.08 -6.59
C GLU A 114 -6.48 -28.21 -6.72
N LEU A 115 -7.08 -27.59 -7.74
CA LEU A 115 -8.49 -27.74 -8.14
C LEU A 115 -8.67 -28.88 -9.15
#